data_AF-A0A1V4X719-F1
#
_entry.id   AF-A0A1V4X719-F1
#
_cell.length_a   1.000
_cell.length_b   1.000
_cell.length_c   1.000
_cell.angle_alpha   90.00
_cell.angle_beta   90.00
_cell.angle_gamma   90.00
#
_symmetry.space_group_name_H-M   'P 1'
#
loop_
_entity.id
_entity.type
_entity.pdbx_description
1 polymer ?
#
loop_
_entity_poly.entity_id
_entity_poly.type
_entity_poly.pdbx_seq_one_letter_code
_entity_poly.pdbx_strand_id
1 'polypeptide(L)'
;MPTNRTRKTRGRKIPGLLESERHFLLTGECTPDPKKHGIKDWRDIGEGWVRPFILSSPAGHDELRALWLRHKDNILQDWKGPGRPWAQKEFEGGKDADEQE
;
A
#
# COMPACT_ATOMS: atom_id res chain seq x y z
N MET A 1 -29.26 11.69 21.08
CA MET A 1 -29.00 10.69 20.03
C MET A 1 -27.50 10.37 20.03
N PRO A 2 -27.04 9.23 20.57
CA PRO A 2 -25.64 8.84 20.41
C PRO A 2 -25.48 8.12 19.07
N THR A 3 -24.84 8.77 18.11
CA THR A 3 -24.51 8.16 16.82
C THR A 3 -23.44 7.09 17.06
N ASN A 4 -23.83 5.82 17.02
CA ASN A 4 -22.93 4.67 17.02
C ASN A 4 -22.02 4.75 15.78
N ARG A 5 -20.91 5.47 15.89
CA ARG A 5 -19.74 5.29 15.02
C ARG A 5 -19.13 3.96 15.40
N THR A 6 -19.62 2.89 14.79
CA THR A 6 -18.96 1.59 14.79
C THR A 6 -17.54 1.81 14.29
N ARG A 7 -16.58 1.82 15.22
CA ARG A 7 -15.16 1.70 14.88
C ARG A 7 -15.01 0.35 14.22
N LYS A 8 -15.11 0.33 12.88
CA LYS A 8 -14.66 -0.79 12.06
C LYS A 8 -13.29 -1.16 12.61
N THR A 9 -13.19 -2.36 13.15
CA THR A 9 -11.95 -2.98 13.60
C THR A 9 -11.00 -2.95 12.40
N ARG A 10 -10.19 -1.89 12.36
CA ARG A 10 -9.18 -1.69 11.32
C ARG A 10 -8.28 -2.92 11.38
N GLY A 11 -8.06 -3.54 10.22
CA GLY A 11 -7.09 -4.62 10.08
C GLY A 11 -5.76 -4.23 10.72
N ARG A 12 -4.97 -5.24 11.12
CA ARG A 12 -3.68 -5.05 11.78
C ARG A 12 -2.90 -3.93 11.07
N LYS A 13 -2.80 -2.77 11.74
CA LYS A 13 -1.99 -1.66 11.25
C LYS A 13 -0.54 -2.08 11.37
N ILE A 14 0.19 -2.07 10.27
CA ILE A 14 1.64 -2.25 10.32
C ILE A 14 2.19 -0.97 10.99
N PRO A 15 2.86 -1.07 12.15
CA PRO A 15 3.35 0.10 12.84
C PRO A 15 4.34 0.87 11.96
N GLY A 16 4.09 2.16 11.76
CA GLY A 16 4.91 3.03 10.93
C GLY A 16 4.57 3.04 9.43
N LEU A 17 3.55 2.31 8.99
CA LEU A 17 3.05 2.33 7.61
C LEU A 17 1.61 2.85 7.59
N LEU A 18 1.35 3.92 6.82
CA LEU A 18 -0.01 4.40 6.60
C LEU A 18 -0.79 3.42 5.70
N GLU A 19 -2.11 3.38 5.84
CA GLU A 19 -2.95 2.50 5.01
C GLU A 19 -2.94 2.93 3.54
N SER A 20 -2.88 4.24 3.29
CA SER A 20 -2.70 4.83 1.96
C SER A 20 -1.38 4.41 1.29
N GLU A 21 -0.31 4.28 2.08
CA GLU A 21 1.00 3.82 1.60
C GLU A 21 0.98 2.32 1.35
N ARG A 22 0.40 1.56 2.28
CA ARG A 22 0.20 0.12 2.11
C ARG A 22 -0.59 -0.14 0.84
N HIS A 23 -1.69 0.57 0.62
CA HIS A 23 -2.49 0.45 -0.59
C HIS A 23 -1.65 0.70 -1.83
N PHE A 24 -0.89 1.79 -1.85
CA PHE A 24 -0.04 2.13 -2.99
C PHE A 24 1.02 1.06 -3.27
N LEU A 25 1.65 0.51 -2.22
CA LEU A 25 2.62 -0.59 -2.37
C LEU A 25 1.96 -1.89 -2.88
N LEU A 26 0.71 -2.14 -2.52
CA LEU A 26 0.00 -3.35 -2.93
C LEU A 26 -0.55 -3.26 -4.36
N THR A 27 -1.10 -2.12 -4.74
CA THR A 27 -1.89 -1.97 -5.97
C THR A 27 -1.24 -1.08 -7.03
N GLY A 28 -0.30 -0.21 -6.64
CA GLY A 28 0.24 0.85 -7.49
C GLY A 28 -0.73 2.01 -7.71
N GLU A 29 -1.87 2.05 -7.01
CA GLU A 29 -2.87 3.11 -7.15
C GLU A 29 -2.81 4.08 -5.95
N CYS A 30 -2.57 5.37 -6.22
CA CYS A 30 -2.41 6.41 -5.19
C CYS A 30 -3.75 6.85 -4.56
N THR A 31 -4.84 6.66 -5.30
CA THR A 31 -6.21 6.92 -4.86
C THR A 31 -6.95 5.61 -4.61
N PRO A 32 -7.78 5.51 -3.57
CA PRO A 32 -8.58 4.32 -3.35
C PRO A 32 -9.76 4.34 -4.31
N ASP A 33 -9.93 3.27 -5.09
CA ASP A 33 -11.16 3.06 -5.86
C ASP A 33 -12.23 2.43 -4.94
N PRO A 34 -13.36 3.12 -4.67
CA PRO A 34 -14.42 2.59 -3.80
C PRO A 34 -15.01 1.27 -4.28
N LYS A 35 -14.97 0.98 -5.59
CA LYS A 35 -15.49 -0.28 -6.15
C LYS A 35 -14.55 -1.45 -5.92
N LYS A 36 -13.24 -1.21 -5.90
CA LYS A 36 -12.21 -2.26 -5.76
C LYS A 36 -11.78 -2.46 -4.32
N HIS A 37 -11.71 -1.38 -3.54
CA HIS A 37 -11.06 -1.37 -2.23
C HIS A 37 -12.00 -1.05 -1.07
N GLY A 38 -13.25 -0.66 -1.35
CA GLY A 38 -14.27 -0.37 -0.34
C GLY A 38 -14.00 0.89 0.51
N ILE A 39 -12.98 1.68 0.13
CA ILE A 39 -12.63 2.98 0.71
C ILE A 39 -12.94 4.04 -0.35
N LYS A 40 -13.75 5.05 0.01
CA LYS A 40 -14.12 6.13 -0.91
C LYS A 40 -13.08 7.25 -0.91
N ASP A 41 -12.53 7.57 0.25
CA ASP A 41 -11.49 8.57 0.41
C ASP A 41 -10.56 8.20 1.58
N TRP A 42 -9.29 8.57 1.48
CA TRP A 42 -8.32 8.45 2.58
C TRP A 42 -8.78 9.23 3.82
N ARG A 43 -9.54 10.32 3.61
CA ARG A 43 -10.11 11.12 4.70
C ARG A 43 -11.06 10.32 5.58
N ASP A 44 -11.75 9.31 5.04
CA ASP A 44 -12.67 8.45 5.82
C ASP A 44 -11.93 7.60 6.85
N ILE A 45 -10.65 7.31 6.59
CA ILE A 45 -9.77 6.59 7.51
C ILE A 45 -8.86 7.54 8.31
N GLY A 46 -9.03 8.86 8.16
CA GLY A 46 -8.24 9.89 8.84
C GLY A 46 -6.84 10.06 8.27
N GLU A 47 -6.62 9.67 7.01
CA GLU A 47 -5.35 9.84 6.30
C GLU A 47 -5.47 10.88 5.18
N GLY A 48 -4.34 11.46 4.80
CA GLY A 48 -4.26 12.48 3.74
C GLY A 48 -3.87 11.88 2.40
N TRP A 49 -4.52 12.34 1.34
CA TRP A 49 -4.17 12.06 -0.07
C TRP A 49 -2.80 12.57 -0.53
N VAL A 50 -2.19 13.50 0.22
CA VAL A 50 -0.93 14.14 -0.17
C VAL A 50 0.25 13.17 -0.15
N ARG A 51 0.32 12.29 0.85
CA ARG A 51 1.42 11.34 1.01
C ARG A 51 1.52 10.36 -0.17
N PRO A 52 0.45 9.62 -0.56
CA PRO A 52 0.52 8.74 -1.72
C PRO A 52 0.72 9.51 -3.03
N PHE A 53 0.22 10.74 -3.15
CA PHE A 53 0.49 11.59 -4.32
C PHE A 53 1.98 11.93 -4.47
N ILE A 54 2.65 12.32 -3.37
CA ILE A 54 4.10 12.57 -3.37
C ILE A 54 4.87 11.31 -3.76
N LEU A 55 4.50 10.15 -3.20
CA LEU A 55 5.16 8.88 -3.51
C LEU A 55 4.99 8.44 -4.98
N SER A 56 3.88 8.81 -5.61
CA SER A 56 3.63 8.50 -7.02
C SER A 56 4.45 9.35 -7.99
N SER A 57 5.05 10.44 -7.49
CA SER A 57 5.99 11.24 -8.27
C SER A 57 7.33 10.49 -8.43
N PRO A 58 8.07 10.68 -9.54
CA PRO A 58 9.41 10.12 -9.71
C PRO A 58 10.37 10.45 -8.55
N ALA A 59 10.23 11.62 -7.93
CA ALA A 59 11.03 12.01 -6.77
C ALA A 59 10.65 11.25 -5.48
N GLY A 60 9.42 10.75 -5.38
CA GLY A 60 8.92 9.95 -4.27
C GLY A 60 9.14 8.44 -4.44
N HIS A 61 9.58 7.99 -5.63
CA HIS A 61 9.83 6.58 -5.91
C HIS A 61 10.96 5.99 -5.05
N ASP A 62 12.00 6.77 -4.74
CA ASP A 62 13.08 6.34 -3.84
C ASP A 62 12.56 6.14 -2.40
N GLU A 63 11.72 7.06 -1.93
CA GLU A 63 11.06 6.93 -0.62
C GLU A 63 10.12 5.72 -0.61
N LEU A 64 9.37 5.52 -1.70
CA LEU A 64 8.49 4.36 -1.87
C LEU A 64 9.26 3.04 -1.85
N ARG A 65 10.43 3.00 -2.52
CA ARG A 65 11.32 1.83 -2.51
C ARG A 65 11.88 1.58 -1.11
N ALA A 66 12.29 2.63 -0.40
CA ALA A 66 12.77 2.51 0.97
C ALA A 66 11.69 1.99 1.92
N LEU A 67 10.44 2.45 1.75
CA LEU A 67 9.27 1.97 2.49
C LEU A 67 8.94 0.52 2.18
N TRP A 68 8.99 0.14 0.90
CA TRP A 68 8.86 -1.24 0.47
C TRP A 68 9.89 -2.10 1.19
N LEU A 69 11.19 -1.78 1.09
CA LEU A 69 12.25 -2.56 1.72
C LEU A 69 12.11 -2.66 3.24
N ARG A 70 11.63 -1.59 3.89
CA ARG A 70 11.43 -1.56 5.35
C ARG A 70 10.25 -2.40 5.82
N HIS A 71 9.19 -2.50 5.03
CA HIS A 71 7.94 -3.15 5.42
C HIS A 71 7.60 -4.40 4.61
N LYS A 72 8.41 -4.78 3.61
CA LYS A 72 8.14 -5.89 2.68
C LYS A 72 7.84 -7.19 3.39
N ASP A 73 8.58 -7.52 4.45
CA ASP A 73 8.40 -8.80 5.15
C ASP A 73 7.03 -8.88 5.81
N ASN A 74 6.60 -7.78 6.45
CA ASN A 74 5.27 -7.67 7.04
C ASN A 74 4.16 -7.65 5.98
N ILE A 75 4.39 -6.95 4.86
CA ILE A 75 3.42 -6.88 3.77
C ILE A 75 3.23 -8.24 3.11
N LEU A 76 4.32 -8.95 2.82
CA LEU A 76 4.32 -10.29 2.22
C LEU A 76 3.74 -11.34 3.17
N GLN A 77 4.02 -11.22 4.48
CA GLN A 77 3.42 -12.10 5.49
C GLN A 77 1.89 -11.93 5.58
N ASP A 78 1.40 -10.70 5.48
CA ASP A 78 -0.04 -10.39 5.50
C ASP A 78 -0.73 -10.60 4.14
N TRP A 79 0.03 -10.76 3.06
CA TRP A 79 -0.50 -10.82 1.71
C TRP A 79 -1.22 -12.16 1.46
N LYS A 80 -2.52 -12.07 1.16
CA LYS A 80 -3.38 -13.23 0.83
C LYS A 80 -3.96 -13.13 -0.58
N GLY A 81 -3.48 -12.19 -1.39
CA GLY A 81 -3.96 -11.96 -2.76
C GLY A 81 -3.30 -12.90 -3.77
N PRO A 82 -3.87 -13.04 -4.98
CA PRO A 82 -3.25 -13.81 -6.05
C PRO A 82 -1.99 -13.11 -6.56
N GLY A 83 -0.87 -13.84 -6.65
CA GLY A 83 0.40 -13.35 -7.18
C GLY A 83 1.21 -12.47 -6.22
N ARG A 84 2.14 -11.69 -6.77
CA ARG A 84 3.00 -10.74 -6.02
C ARG A 84 2.39 -9.34 -6.00
N PRO A 85 2.53 -8.57 -4.90
CA PRO A 85 2.07 -7.18 -4.82
C PRO A 85 2.78 -6.30 -5.85
N TRP A 86 2.15 -5.19 -6.24
CA TRP A 86 2.66 -4.29 -7.27
C TRP A 86 4.09 -3.81 -6.98
N ALA A 87 4.37 -3.35 -5.76
CA ALA A 87 5.71 -2.89 -5.37
C ALA A 87 6.79 -3.97 -5.52
N GLN A 88 6.45 -5.24 -5.32
CA GLN A 88 7.40 -6.32 -5.56
C GLN A 88 7.71 -6.46 -7.05
N LYS A 89 6.70 -6.36 -7.91
CA LYS A 89 6.90 -6.40 -9.37
C LYS A 89 7.69 -5.19 -9.85
N GLU A 90 7.38 -4.00 -9.33
CA GLU A 90 8.03 -2.75 -9.72
C GLU A 90 9.50 -2.70 -9.29
N PHE A 91 9.81 -3.09 -8.05
CA PHE A 91 11.15 -2.91 -7.48
C PHE A 91 12.05 -4.15 -7.52
N GLU A 92 11.47 -5.35 -7.55
CA GLU A 92 12.19 -6.64 -7.57
C GLU A 92 12.04 -7.39 -8.89
N GLY A 93 11.13 -6.98 -9.78
CA GLY A 93 10.77 -7.67 -11.04
C GLY A 93 11.85 -7.76 -12.12
N GLY A 94 13.12 -7.52 -11.77
CA GLY A 94 14.28 -7.69 -12.65
C GLY A 94 15.31 -8.73 -12.17
N LYS A 95 15.02 -9.54 -11.15
CA LYS A 95 15.98 -10.56 -10.66
C LYS A 95 15.66 -12.02 -10.99
N ASP A 96 14.54 -12.30 -11.65
CA ASP A 96 14.18 -13.65 -12.10
C ASP A 96 14.34 -13.82 -13.64
N ALA A 97 15.25 -13.06 -14.28
CA ALA A 97 15.47 -13.10 -15.74
C ALA A 97 16.90 -13.50 -16.17
N ASP A 98 17.78 -13.93 -15.26
CA ASP A 98 19.19 -14.21 -15.60
C ASP A 98 19.74 -15.41 -14.79
N GLU A 99 19.07 -16.56 -14.86
CA GLU A 99 19.64 -17.84 -14.41
C GLU A 99 19.00 -19.02 -15.15
N GLN A 100 18.94 -18.92 -16.49
CA GLN A 100 18.82 -20.05 -17.41
C GLN A 100 19.60 -19.73 -18.69
N GLU A 101 20.92 -19.89 -18.66
CA GLU A 101 21.70 -20.29 -19.84
C GLU A 101 22.91 -21.12 -19.42
#